data_AF-A0A969WNH0-F1
#
_entry.id   AF-A0A969WNH0-F1
#
_cell.length_a   1.000
_cell.length_b   1.000
_cell.length_c   1.000
_cell.angle_alpha   90.00
_cell.angle_beta   90.00
_cell.angle_gamma   90.00
#
_symmetry.space_group_name_H-M   'P 1'
#
loop_
_entity.id
_entity.type
_entity.pdbx_description
1 polymer ?
#
loop_
_entity_poly.entity_id
_entity_poly.type
_entity_poly.pdbx_seq_one_letter_code
_entity_poly.pdbx_strand_id
1 'polypeptide(L)'
;MRKFLFLTIFACLFGFISQTSNAAPAKPGLIEFVQPDGSKLNIYLHGDEFLKWASSTDGYTLLFNSEGFYEYAILNQSGDLVPSGIR
;
A
#
# COMPACT_ATOMS: atom_id res chain seq x y z
N MET A 1 -35.95 -35.17 -8.69
CA MET A 1 -35.20 -34.71 -7.49
C MET A 1 -33.74 -34.36 -7.79
N ARG A 2 -32.91 -35.25 -8.39
CA ARG A 2 -31.50 -34.94 -8.76
C ARG A 2 -31.30 -33.69 -9.63
N LYS A 3 -32.15 -33.47 -10.66
CA LYS A 3 -32.04 -32.28 -11.53
C LYS A 3 -32.31 -30.95 -10.80
N PHE A 4 -33.25 -30.96 -9.86
CA PHE A 4 -33.53 -29.80 -9.00
C PHE A 4 -32.33 -29.53 -8.07
N LEU A 5 -31.73 -30.58 -7.49
CA LEU A 5 -30.52 -30.46 -6.66
C LEU A 5 -29.35 -29.83 -7.43
N PHE A 6 -29.11 -30.24 -8.68
CA PHE A 6 -28.06 -29.64 -9.53
C PHE A 6 -28.33 -28.17 -9.86
N LEU A 7 -29.60 -27.81 -10.11
CA LEU A 7 -29.99 -26.42 -10.37
C LEU A 7 -29.76 -25.54 -9.13
N THR A 8 -30.07 -26.05 -7.94
CA THR A 8 -29.83 -25.33 -6.67
C THR A 8 -28.35 -25.13 -6.39
N ILE A 9 -27.51 -26.16 -6.63
CA ILE A 9 -26.05 -26.05 -6.47
C ILE A 9 -25.47 -25.02 -7.45
N PHE A 10 -25.92 -25.03 -8.70
CA PHE A 10 -25.49 -24.07 -9.71
C PHE A 10 -25.90 -22.63 -9.37
N ALA A 11 -27.12 -22.43 -8.85
CA ALA A 11 -27.59 -21.12 -8.40
C ALA A 11 -26.79 -20.60 -7.18
N CYS A 12 -26.45 -21.46 -6.22
CA CYS A 12 -25.63 -21.08 -5.07
C CYS A 12 -24.21 -20.69 -5.49
N LEU A 13 -23.61 -21.39 -6.47
CA LEU A 13 -22.27 -21.05 -6.99
C LEU A 13 -22.23 -19.68 -7.68
N PHE A 14 -23.31 -19.26 -8.34
CA PHE A 14 -23.41 -17.92 -8.95
C PHE A 14 -23.60 -16.78 -7.95
N GLY A 15 -24.19 -17.05 -6.78
CA GLY A 15 -24.41 -16.04 -5.74
C GLY A 15 -23.13 -15.52 -5.05
N PHE A 16 -22.05 -16.30 -5.08
CA PHE A 16 -20.77 -15.94 -4.42
C PHE A 16 -19.83 -15.09 -5.29
N ILE A 17 -20.13 -14.87 -6.56
CA ILE A 17 -19.21 -14.22 -7.52
C ILE A 17 -19.25 -12.68 -7.40
N SER A 18 -20.20 -12.12 -6.65
CA SER A 18 -20.39 -10.66 -6.54
C SER A 18 -19.77 -10.07 -5.27
N GLN A 19 -18.51 -10.38 -4.98
CA GLN A 19 -17.76 -9.66 -3.95
C GLN A 19 -17.22 -8.36 -4.54
N THR A 20 -17.78 -7.22 -4.12
CA THR A 20 -17.23 -5.90 -4.45
C THR A 20 -16.09 -5.59 -3.50
N SER A 21 -14.87 -5.41 -4.01
CA SER A 21 -13.78 -4.82 -3.25
C SER A 21 -13.83 -3.29 -3.40
N ASN A 22 -13.60 -2.58 -2.29
CA ASN A 22 -13.44 -1.13 -2.33
C ASN A 22 -11.94 -0.83 -2.18
N ALA A 23 -11.40 0.02 -3.06
CA ALA A 23 -10.02 0.49 -2.93
C ALA A 23 -9.89 1.40 -1.70
N ALA A 24 -8.79 1.28 -0.97
CA ALA A 24 -8.47 2.13 0.17
C ALA A 24 -7.29 3.04 -0.20
N PRO A 25 -7.54 4.28 -0.69
CA PRO A 25 -6.46 5.18 -1.06
C PRO A 25 -5.62 5.55 0.17
N ALA A 26 -4.36 5.92 -0.08
CA ALA A 26 -3.49 6.46 0.96
C ALA A 26 -4.16 7.63 1.69
N LYS A 27 -3.95 7.72 3.01
CA LYS A 27 -4.52 8.78 3.85
C LYS A 27 -4.08 10.14 3.31
N PRO A 28 -5.01 11.02 2.91
CA PRO A 28 -4.65 12.31 2.34
C PRO A 28 -4.15 13.29 3.41
N GLY A 29 -3.34 14.24 2.98
CA GLY A 29 -2.84 15.35 3.81
C GLY A 29 -1.48 15.08 4.45
N LEU A 30 -1.00 16.08 5.19
CA LEU A 30 0.28 16.03 5.89
C LEU A 30 0.17 15.13 7.13
N ILE A 31 1.15 14.25 7.31
CA ILE A 31 1.23 13.32 8.44
C ILE A 31 2.57 13.53 9.14
N GLU A 32 2.51 13.75 10.46
CA GLU A 32 3.68 13.63 11.33
C GLU A 32 3.87 12.15 11.66
N PHE A 33 4.95 11.57 11.15
CA PHE A 33 5.37 10.20 11.42
C PHE A 33 6.51 10.21 12.44
N VAL A 34 6.42 9.36 13.46
CA VAL A 34 7.49 9.16 14.44
C VAL A 34 8.30 7.94 14.01
N GLN A 35 9.56 8.16 13.68
CA GLN A 35 10.48 7.09 13.29
C GLN A 35 10.81 6.19 14.49
N PRO A 36 11.31 4.96 14.28
CA PRO A 36 11.66 4.05 15.37
C PRO A 36 12.68 4.59 16.38
N ASP A 37 13.54 5.55 15.99
CA ASP A 37 14.49 6.23 16.89
C ASP A 37 13.88 7.43 17.66
N GLY A 38 12.59 7.70 17.46
CA GLY A 38 11.87 8.81 18.10
C GLY A 38 11.96 10.14 17.35
N SER A 39 12.74 10.23 16.27
CA SER A 39 12.73 11.40 15.39
C SER A 39 11.38 11.56 14.70
N LYS A 40 11.03 12.79 14.32
CA LYS A 40 9.75 13.12 13.69
C LYS A 40 9.96 13.55 12.24
N LEU A 41 9.11 13.07 11.36
CA LEU A 41 9.15 13.35 9.93
C LEU A 41 7.76 13.73 9.43
N ASN A 42 7.67 14.86 8.73
CA ASN A 42 6.44 15.30 8.08
C ASN A 42 6.39 14.80 6.64
N ILE A 43 5.39 13.99 6.32
CA ILE A 43 5.27 13.31 5.03
C ILE A 43 3.86 13.37 4.45
N TYR A 44 3.75 13.20 3.13
CA TYR A 44 2.52 12.87 2.43
C TYR A 44 2.57 11.39 2.03
N LEU A 45 1.52 10.62 2.33
CA LEU A 45 1.44 9.22 1.93
C LEU A 45 0.85 9.09 0.53
N HIS A 46 1.41 8.16 -0.24
CA HIS A 46 1.00 7.90 -1.61
C HIS A 46 0.86 6.39 -1.86
N GLY A 47 0.10 6.09 -2.91
CA GLY A 47 -0.05 4.75 -3.44
C GLY A 47 -1.34 4.03 -3.01
N ASP A 48 -1.32 2.72 -3.16
CA ASP A 48 -2.45 1.81 -3.10
C ASP A 48 -2.07 0.47 -2.44
N GLU A 49 -2.88 -0.57 -2.62
CA GLU A 49 -2.65 -1.90 -2.07
C GLU A 49 -1.37 -2.58 -2.61
N PHE A 50 -0.85 -2.14 -3.75
CA PHE A 50 0.32 -2.72 -4.42
C PHE A 50 1.60 -1.92 -4.20
N LEU A 51 1.51 -0.59 -4.19
CA LEU A 51 2.67 0.29 -4.04
C LEU A 51 2.42 1.29 -2.91
N LYS A 52 3.34 1.38 -1.95
CA LYS A 52 3.25 2.29 -0.81
C LYS A 52 4.53 3.09 -0.70
N TRP A 53 4.42 4.40 -0.73
CA TRP A 53 5.55 5.31 -0.59
C TRP A 53 5.10 6.62 0.03
N ALA A 54 6.05 7.49 0.35
CA ALA A 54 5.76 8.79 0.90
C ALA A 54 6.60 9.88 0.24
N SER A 55 6.17 11.12 0.30
CA SER A 55 7.01 12.26 -0.06
C SER A 55 7.24 13.16 1.13
N SER A 56 8.45 13.68 1.25
CA SER A 56 8.77 14.74 2.19
C SER A 56 8.07 16.06 1.80
N THR A 57 8.04 17.03 2.72
CA THR A 57 7.43 18.34 2.46
C THR A 57 8.16 19.19 1.41
N ASP A 58 9.44 18.90 1.17
CA ASP A 58 10.29 19.50 0.14
C ASP A 58 10.33 18.69 -1.18
N GLY A 59 9.51 17.64 -1.29
CA GLY A 59 9.22 16.97 -2.56
C GLY A 59 10.11 15.78 -2.91
N TYR A 60 10.90 15.27 -1.98
CA TYR A 60 11.67 14.05 -2.20
C TYR A 60 10.83 12.79 -1.97
N THR A 61 11.11 11.75 -2.75
CA THR A 61 10.53 10.42 -2.56
C THR A 61 11.18 9.71 -1.38
N LEU A 62 10.34 9.15 -0.52
CA LEU A 62 10.71 8.38 0.66
C LEU A 62 10.16 6.97 0.55
N LEU A 63 10.99 5.98 0.90
CA LEU A 63 10.61 4.58 0.96
C LEU A 63 10.69 4.07 2.39
N PHE A 64 9.76 3.18 2.73
CA PHE A 64 9.72 2.54 4.03
C PHE A 64 10.64 1.32 4.03
N ASN A 65 11.67 1.32 4.86
CA ASN A 65 12.63 0.22 4.94
C ASN A 65 12.10 -0.92 5.84
N SER A 66 12.82 -2.05 5.88
CA SER A 66 12.45 -3.22 6.69
C SER A 66 12.56 -3.00 8.20
N GLU A 67 13.28 -1.97 8.64
CA GLU A 67 13.46 -1.60 10.05
C GLU A 67 12.38 -0.62 10.55
N GLY A 68 11.50 -0.16 9.66
CA GLY A 68 10.41 0.74 9.99
C GLY A 68 10.73 2.23 9.85
N PHE A 69 11.82 2.58 9.18
CA PHE A 69 12.17 3.97 8.87
C PHE A 69 11.68 4.38 7.49
N TYR A 70 11.33 5.65 7.35
CA TYR A 70 11.29 6.30 6.04
C TYR A 70 12.69 6.83 5.71
N GLU A 71 13.16 6.52 4.52
CA GLU A 71 14.45 6.95 4.00
C GLU A 71 14.29 7.57 2.62
N TYR A 72 15.20 8.47 2.25
CA TYR A 72 15.27 8.98 0.87
C TYR A 72 15.45 7.83 -0.11
N ALA A 73 14.73 7.90 -1.23
CA ALA A 73 14.86 6.92 -2.30
C ALA A 73 16.04 7.27 -3.21
N ILE A 74 16.80 6.26 -3.62
CA ILE A 74 17.84 6.35 -4.65
C ILE A 74 17.61 5.30 -5.73
N LEU A 75 18.19 5.49 -6.91
CA LEU A 75 18.15 4.49 -7.97
C LEU A 75 19.22 3.42 -7.72
N ASN A 76 18.82 2.15 -7.82
CA ASN A 76 19.77 1.04 -7.92
C ASN A 76 20.32 0.92 -9.37
N GLN A 77 21.19 -0.05 -9.62
CA GLN A 77 21.79 -0.28 -10.95
C GLN A 77 20.77 -0.67 -12.03
N SER A 78 19.62 -1.21 -11.64
CA SER A 78 18.52 -1.59 -12.53
C SER A 78 17.56 -0.43 -12.83
N GLY A 79 17.73 0.72 -12.14
CA GLY A 79 16.82 1.86 -12.23
C GLY A 79 15.61 1.79 -11.31
N ASP A 80 15.57 0.87 -10.34
CA ASP A 80 14.52 0.82 -9.34
C ASP A 80 14.83 1.76 -8.17
N LEU A 81 13.78 2.35 -7.60
CA LEU A 81 13.91 3.10 -6.35
C LEU A 81 14.11 2.14 -5.17
N VAL A 82 15.16 2.38 -4.39
CA VAL A 82 15.50 1.63 -3.18
C VAL A 82 15.79 2.59 -2.02
N PRO A 83 15.59 2.17 -0.76
CA PRO A 83 15.97 2.97 0.40
C PRO A 83 17.48 3.28 0.39
N SER A 84 17.86 4.52 0.71
CA SER A 84 19.25 4.98 0.62
C SER A 84 20.09 4.77 1.89
N GLY A 85 19.46 4.45 3.02
CA GLY A 85 20.07 4.51 4.35
C GLY A 85 20.12 5.93 4.96
N ILE A 86 19.59 6.94 4.27
CA ILE A 86 19.56 8.35 4.72
C ILE A 86 18.13 8.70 5.14
N ARG A 87 17.99 9.27 6.34
CA ARG A 87 16.73 9.66 6.99
C ARG A 87 16.54 11.16 6.98
#